data_AF-A0A7K6CY42-F1
#
_entry.id   AF-A0A7K6CY42-F1
#
_cell.length_a   1.000
_cell.length_b   1.000
_cell.length_c   1.000
_cell.angle_alpha   90.00
_cell.angle_beta   90.00
_cell.angle_gamma   90.00
#
_symmetry.space_group_name_H-M   'P 1'
#
loop_
_entity.id
_entity.type
_entity.pdbx_description
1 polymer ?
#
loop_
_entity_poly.entity_id
_entity_poly.type
_entity_poly.pdbx_seq_one_letter_code
_entity_poly.pdbx_strand_id
1 'polypeptide(L)'
;QVPPAETVPQVKKEKHSTQAKNRAKRKPPKGMFLSQEDVEAVSANATAATTVLRQLDMELVSIKRQIQNIKQTNSALKEKLEGGIEQYRLPEVIQKFNARWTTDEQLLAVQAIRKYGRDFQAISDVIGNKSVVQVKNFFVNYRRRFNIDEVLQEWEAEHGKEETNGTNSQKPVKSPDNSTKMSEEEDEATSVLDVRYASAS
;
A
#
# COMPACT_ATOMS: atom_id res chain seq x y z
N GLN A 1 -83.55 -43.26 -18.77
CA GLN A 1 -82.76 -44.39 -18.23
C GLN A 1 -81.71 -43.79 -17.30
N VAL A 2 -81.82 -44.07 -16.00
CA VAL A 2 -80.91 -43.56 -14.95
C VAL A 2 -79.96 -44.70 -14.57
N PRO A 3 -78.66 -44.44 -14.38
CA PRO A 3 -77.84 -45.24 -13.49
C PRO A 3 -77.16 -44.41 -12.37
N PRO A 4 -76.68 -45.07 -11.30
CA PRO A 4 -76.52 -44.49 -9.96
C PRO A 4 -75.07 -44.08 -9.59
N ALA A 5 -74.95 -43.48 -8.40
CA ALA A 5 -73.76 -42.91 -7.79
C ALA A 5 -72.68 -43.93 -7.35
N GLU A 6 -71.41 -43.47 -7.32
CA GLU A 6 -70.34 -44.06 -6.51
C GLU A 6 -69.42 -42.96 -5.93
N THR A 7 -68.93 -43.23 -4.73
CA THR A 7 -68.33 -42.30 -3.76
C THR A 7 -66.81 -42.08 -3.89
N VAL A 8 -66.41 -40.86 -3.52
CA VAL A 8 -65.11 -40.20 -3.28
C VAL A 8 -63.97 -41.07 -2.69
N PRO A 9 -62.69 -40.70 -2.94
CA PRO A 9 -61.77 -40.52 -1.80
C PRO A 9 -60.97 -39.20 -1.84
N GLN A 10 -60.84 -38.60 -0.64
CA GLN A 10 -60.04 -37.41 -0.34
C GLN A 10 -58.54 -37.66 -0.56
N VAL A 11 -57.84 -36.71 -1.17
CA VAL A 11 -56.36 -36.64 -1.14
C VAL A 11 -55.92 -35.43 -0.31
N LYS A 12 -54.99 -35.72 0.59
CA LYS A 12 -54.48 -34.91 1.70
C LYS A 12 -53.83 -33.58 1.27
N LYS A 13 -53.96 -32.59 2.17
CA LYS A 13 -53.21 -31.33 2.25
C LYS A 13 -51.71 -31.54 2.00
N GLU A 14 -51.13 -30.73 1.11
CA GLU A 14 -49.75 -30.26 1.23
C GLU A 14 -49.75 -28.72 1.25
N LYS A 15 -49.44 -28.14 2.42
CA LYS A 15 -49.12 -26.72 2.54
C LYS A 15 -47.68 -26.53 2.10
N HIS A 16 -47.46 -26.15 0.85
CA HIS A 16 -46.14 -25.73 0.42
C HIS A 16 -45.78 -24.36 0.99
N SER A 17 -44.75 -24.35 1.83
CA SER A 17 -44.03 -23.17 2.32
C SER A 17 -43.46 -22.40 1.13
N THR A 18 -44.05 -21.24 0.82
CA THR A 18 -43.66 -20.38 -0.32
C THR A 18 -42.73 -19.23 0.07
N GLN A 19 -42.33 -19.11 1.34
CA GLN A 19 -41.70 -17.88 1.81
C GLN A 19 -40.19 -17.80 1.51
N ALA A 20 -39.48 -18.93 1.36
CA ALA A 20 -38.04 -18.95 1.10
C ALA A 20 -37.66 -18.80 -0.41
N LYS A 21 -38.57 -19.08 -1.34
CA LYS A 21 -38.29 -19.14 -2.80
C LYS A 21 -38.31 -17.78 -3.53
N ASN A 22 -38.66 -16.68 -2.85
CA ASN A 22 -38.82 -15.37 -3.49
C ASN A 22 -37.63 -14.41 -3.30
N ARG A 23 -36.63 -14.77 -2.47
CA ARG A 23 -35.48 -13.89 -2.20
C ARG A 23 -34.44 -13.92 -3.34
N ALA A 24 -34.33 -15.02 -4.06
CA ALA A 24 -33.46 -15.18 -5.24
C ALA A 24 -33.94 -14.41 -6.48
N LYS A 25 -35.17 -13.87 -6.47
CA LYS A 25 -35.77 -13.14 -7.61
C LYS A 25 -35.48 -11.64 -7.62
N ARG A 26 -34.72 -11.12 -6.65
CA ARG A 26 -34.50 -9.68 -6.45
C ARG A 26 -33.18 -9.15 -6.99
N LYS A 27 -32.31 -10.03 -7.51
CA LYS A 27 -31.01 -9.64 -8.08
C LYS A 27 -31.05 -9.87 -9.60
N PRO A 28 -30.45 -8.97 -10.40
CA PRO A 28 -30.27 -9.20 -11.82
C PRO A 28 -29.54 -10.53 -12.10
N PRO A 29 -29.69 -11.10 -13.31
CA PRO A 29 -28.90 -12.25 -13.73
C PRO A 29 -27.40 -12.03 -13.58
N LYS A 30 -26.62 -13.10 -13.39
CA LYS A 30 -25.16 -13.01 -13.26
C LYS A 30 -24.55 -12.32 -14.48
N GLY A 31 -23.70 -11.31 -14.26
CA GLY A 31 -23.06 -10.53 -15.31
C GLY A 31 -23.94 -9.42 -15.90
N MET A 32 -25.16 -9.25 -15.40
CA MET A 32 -26.03 -8.13 -15.74
C MET A 32 -26.00 -7.10 -14.60
N PHE A 33 -25.78 -5.84 -14.94
CA PHE A 33 -25.74 -4.73 -14.00
C PHE A 33 -26.94 -3.83 -14.27
N LEU A 34 -27.81 -3.68 -13.27
CA LEU A 34 -28.99 -2.83 -13.34
C LEU A 34 -29.08 -2.10 -12.00
N SER A 35 -28.85 -0.79 -12.01
CA SER A 35 -29.03 0.09 -10.87
C SER A 35 -30.14 1.10 -11.16
N GLN A 36 -30.78 1.63 -10.12
CA GLN A 36 -31.81 2.66 -10.29
C GLN A 36 -31.24 3.92 -10.94
N GLU A 37 -30.06 4.34 -10.48
CA GLU A 37 -29.34 5.52 -10.99
C GLU A 37 -28.99 5.40 -12.48
N ASP A 38 -28.43 4.27 -12.92
CA ASP A 38 -28.06 4.07 -14.32
C ASP A 38 -29.29 4.04 -15.23
N VAL A 39 -30.38 3.40 -14.77
CA VAL A 39 -31.63 3.34 -15.53
C VAL A 39 -32.23 4.73 -15.69
N GLU A 40 -32.25 5.54 -14.62
CA GLU A 40 -32.70 6.94 -14.68
C GLU A 40 -31.80 7.78 -15.59
N ALA A 41 -30.48 7.66 -15.47
CA ALA A 41 -29.51 8.41 -16.26
C ALA A 41 -29.64 8.12 -17.76
N VAL A 42 -29.77 6.85 -18.15
CA VAL A 42 -29.86 6.41 -19.54
C VAL A 42 -31.23 6.72 -20.15
N SER A 43 -32.31 6.73 -19.34
CA SER A 43 -33.68 7.00 -19.80
C SER A 43 -34.09 8.48 -19.71
N ALA A 44 -33.23 9.36 -19.18
CA ALA A 44 -33.54 10.77 -18.94
C ALA A 44 -34.02 11.54 -20.18
N ASN A 45 -33.56 11.18 -21.38
CA ASN A 45 -34.05 11.72 -22.65
C ASN A 45 -33.70 10.81 -23.84
N ALA A 46 -34.22 11.13 -25.03
CA ALA A 46 -34.04 10.33 -26.25
C ALA A 46 -32.57 10.09 -26.66
N THR A 47 -31.65 10.95 -26.25
CA THR A 47 -30.22 10.87 -26.61
C THR A 47 -29.31 10.45 -25.45
N ALA A 48 -29.83 10.39 -24.23
CA ALA A 48 -29.05 10.22 -23.00
C ALA A 48 -28.17 8.97 -23.03
N ALA A 49 -28.72 7.83 -23.48
CA ALA A 49 -27.97 6.60 -23.69
C ALA A 49 -26.71 6.80 -24.56
N THR A 50 -26.86 7.47 -25.70
CA THR A 50 -25.73 7.71 -26.62
C THR A 50 -24.73 8.73 -26.07
N THR A 51 -25.19 9.68 -25.26
CA THR A 51 -24.32 10.67 -24.60
C THR A 51 -23.45 10.01 -23.54
N VAL A 52 -24.04 9.19 -22.66
CA VAL A 52 -23.31 8.46 -21.61
C VAL A 52 -22.25 7.53 -22.22
N LEU A 53 -22.60 6.76 -23.24
CA LEU A 53 -21.66 5.87 -23.91
C LEU A 53 -20.49 6.64 -24.56
N ARG A 54 -20.77 7.76 -25.24
CA ARG A 54 -19.70 8.60 -25.83
C ARG A 54 -18.79 9.23 -24.76
N GLN A 55 -19.33 9.63 -23.61
CA GLN A 55 -18.53 10.16 -22.51
C GLN A 55 -17.56 9.10 -21.97
N LEU A 56 -18.06 7.87 -21.75
CA LEU A 56 -17.22 6.75 -21.32
C LEU A 56 -16.15 6.39 -22.36
N ASP A 57 -16.47 6.44 -23.66
CA ASP A 57 -15.49 6.24 -24.72
C ASP A 57 -14.39 7.31 -24.70
N MET A 58 -14.75 8.58 -24.44
CA MET A 58 -13.78 9.67 -24.32
C MET A 58 -12.88 9.50 -23.09
N GLU A 59 -13.44 9.11 -21.95
CA GLU A 59 -12.68 8.81 -20.73
C GLU A 59 -11.73 7.64 -20.93
N LEU A 60 -12.20 6.57 -21.59
CA LEU A 60 -11.38 5.42 -21.94
C LEU A 60 -10.17 5.83 -22.80
N VAL A 61 -10.39 6.66 -23.82
CA VAL A 61 -9.31 7.18 -24.68
C VAL A 61 -8.35 8.07 -23.87
N SER A 62 -8.87 8.90 -22.97
CA SER A 62 -8.06 9.76 -22.11
C SER A 62 -7.14 8.96 -21.19
N ILE A 63 -7.68 7.96 -20.49
CA ILE A 63 -6.93 7.07 -19.61
C ILE A 63 -5.91 6.27 -20.41
N LYS A 64 -6.28 5.73 -21.58
CA LYS A 64 -5.33 5.03 -22.47
C LYS A 64 -4.15 5.92 -22.85
N ARG A 65 -4.38 7.20 -23.17
CA ARG A 65 -3.32 8.16 -23.48
C ARG A 65 -2.43 8.42 -22.26
N GLN A 66 -3.02 8.58 -21.08
CA GLN A 66 -2.27 8.75 -19.83
C GLN A 66 -1.38 7.54 -19.54
N ILE A 67 -1.89 6.32 -19.73
CA ILE A 67 -1.10 5.08 -19.59
C ILE A 67 0.10 5.07 -20.54
N GLN A 68 -0.08 5.47 -21.81
CA GLN A 68 1.04 5.53 -22.75
C GLN A 68 2.10 6.56 -22.33
N ASN A 69 1.68 7.72 -21.82
CA ASN A 69 2.61 8.73 -21.31
C ASN A 69 3.44 8.19 -20.13
N ILE A 70 2.78 7.59 -19.14
CA ILE A 70 3.45 6.99 -17.98
C ILE A 70 4.38 5.86 -18.43
N LYS A 71 3.96 5.04 -19.40
CA LYS A 71 4.78 3.97 -19.96
C LYS A 71 6.07 4.51 -20.58
N GLN A 72 5.99 5.61 -21.33
CA GLN A 72 7.16 6.24 -21.93
C GLN A 72 8.09 6.85 -20.88
N THR A 73 7.55 7.59 -19.91
CA THR A 73 8.34 8.15 -18.80
C THR A 73 9.04 7.04 -18.01
N ASN A 74 8.32 5.97 -17.65
CA ASN A 74 8.90 4.84 -16.92
C ASN A 74 9.95 4.10 -17.75
N SER A 75 9.77 4.00 -19.07
CA SER A 75 10.79 3.43 -19.95
C SER A 75 12.09 4.20 -19.87
N ALA A 76 12.03 5.53 -19.95
CA ALA A 76 13.21 6.40 -19.84
C ALA A 76 13.85 6.33 -18.43
N LEU A 77 13.04 6.21 -17.36
CA LEU A 77 13.56 6.03 -16.01
C LEU A 77 14.25 4.67 -15.82
N LYS A 78 13.72 3.60 -16.42
CA LYS A 78 14.33 2.28 -16.39
C LYS A 78 15.67 2.25 -17.11
N GLU A 79 15.78 2.93 -18.25
CA GLU A 79 17.04 3.09 -18.98
C GLU A 79 18.10 3.82 -18.13
N LYS A 80 17.71 4.87 -17.39
CA LYS A 80 18.63 5.57 -16.47
C LYS A 80 19.13 4.70 -15.31
N LEU A 81 18.39 3.65 -14.95
CA LEU A 81 18.74 2.71 -13.89
C LEU A 81 19.34 1.41 -14.45
N GLU A 82 19.65 1.36 -15.75
CA GLU A 82 20.29 0.23 -16.38
C GLU A 82 21.67 -0.03 -15.74
N GLY A 83 22.00 -1.31 -15.53
CA GLY A 83 23.21 -1.72 -14.80
C GLY A 83 23.08 -1.70 -13.27
N GLY A 84 22.02 -1.10 -12.72
CA GLY A 84 21.74 -1.12 -11.28
C GLY A 84 22.83 -0.46 -10.43
N ILE A 85 23.09 -1.02 -9.23
CA ILE A 85 24.08 -0.50 -8.28
C ILE A 85 25.24 -1.46 -8.03
N GLU A 86 25.39 -2.52 -8.84
CA GLU A 86 26.35 -3.59 -8.57
C GLU A 86 27.80 -3.09 -8.56
N GLN A 87 28.15 -2.14 -9.43
CA GLN A 87 29.48 -1.52 -9.43
C GLN A 87 29.79 -0.66 -8.20
N TYR A 88 28.75 -0.26 -7.44
CA TYR A 88 28.87 0.52 -6.21
C TYR A 88 28.71 -0.36 -4.95
N ARG A 89 28.50 -1.67 -5.12
CA ARG A 89 28.28 -2.60 -4.01
C ARG A 89 29.61 -2.93 -3.34
N LEU A 90 29.74 -2.56 -2.06
CA LEU A 90 30.89 -2.93 -1.25
C LEU A 90 30.74 -4.37 -0.71
N PRO A 91 31.84 -5.13 -0.56
CA PRO A 91 31.80 -6.44 0.10
C PRO A 91 31.36 -6.32 1.56
N GLU A 92 30.56 -7.28 2.02
CA GLU A 92 30.10 -7.32 3.41
C GLU A 92 31.22 -7.84 4.33
N VAL A 93 31.51 -7.08 5.40
CA VAL A 93 32.54 -7.42 6.37
C VAL A 93 31.93 -8.21 7.52
N ILE A 94 32.19 -9.52 7.56
CA ILE A 94 31.67 -10.41 8.60
C ILE A 94 32.69 -10.49 9.75
N GLN A 95 32.39 -9.84 10.87
CA GLN A 95 33.20 -9.88 12.09
C GLN A 95 32.41 -10.44 13.27
N LYS A 96 33.10 -11.13 14.19
CA LYS A 96 32.50 -11.62 15.42
C LYS A 96 32.46 -10.51 16.46
N PHE A 97 31.35 -10.41 17.19
CA PHE A 97 31.23 -9.45 18.29
C PHE A 97 32.22 -9.74 19.42
N ASN A 98 32.82 -8.67 19.95
CA ASN A 98 33.79 -8.73 21.03
C ASN A 98 33.35 -7.85 22.20
N ALA A 99 33.47 -8.34 23.43
CA ALA A 99 33.11 -7.60 24.64
C ALA A 99 34.16 -6.57 25.08
N ARG A 100 35.44 -6.77 24.73
CA ARG A 100 36.52 -5.85 25.09
C ARG A 100 36.45 -4.59 24.21
N TRP A 101 36.58 -3.42 24.83
CA TRP A 101 36.70 -2.13 24.16
C TRP A 101 38.17 -1.72 24.05
N THR A 102 38.72 -1.73 22.84
CA THR A 102 40.05 -1.17 22.58
C THR A 102 39.98 0.35 22.53
N THR A 103 41.12 1.04 22.65
CA THR A 103 41.16 2.51 22.55
C THR A 103 40.63 2.98 21.18
N ASP A 104 41.03 2.31 20.10
CA ASP A 104 40.59 2.64 18.74
C ASP A 104 39.06 2.52 18.59
N GLU A 105 38.46 1.46 19.14
CA GLU A 105 37.00 1.27 19.11
C GLU A 105 36.27 2.34 19.93
N GLN A 106 36.83 2.77 21.06
CA GLN A 106 36.24 3.85 21.87
C GLN A 106 36.28 5.19 21.12
N LEU A 107 37.38 5.49 20.45
CA LEU A 107 37.51 6.69 19.62
C LEU A 107 36.59 6.65 18.39
N LEU A 108 36.44 5.49 17.75
CA LEU A 108 35.46 5.29 16.67
C LEU A 108 34.03 5.49 17.18
N ALA A 109 33.70 4.96 18.36
CA ALA A 109 32.39 5.14 18.96
C ALA A 109 32.07 6.62 19.22
N VAL A 110 33.00 7.39 19.81
CA VAL A 110 32.79 8.83 20.06
C VAL A 110 32.58 9.61 18.76
N GLN A 111 33.37 9.34 17.72
CA GLN A 111 33.20 9.95 16.40
C GLN A 111 31.86 9.55 15.75
N ALA A 112 31.47 8.28 15.87
CA ALA A 112 30.20 7.80 15.36
C ALA A 112 29.02 8.44 16.09
N ILE A 113 29.08 8.61 17.42
CA ILE A 113 28.07 9.34 18.18
C ILE A 113 27.97 10.79 17.69
N ARG A 114 29.09 11.46 17.45
CA ARG A 114 29.11 12.83 16.92
C ARG A 114 28.47 12.97 15.54
N LYS A 115 28.52 11.91 14.73
CA LYS A 115 28.01 11.88 13.35
C LYS A 115 26.56 11.37 13.26
N TYR A 116 26.19 10.38 14.06
CA TYR A 116 24.92 9.63 13.95
C TYR A 116 24.00 9.81 15.16
N GLY A 117 24.43 10.55 16.19
CA GLY A 117 23.63 10.81 17.39
C GLY A 117 23.30 9.53 18.14
N ARG A 118 22.02 9.14 18.11
CA ARG A 118 21.48 7.95 18.81
C ARG A 118 21.10 6.80 17.87
N ASP A 119 21.53 6.84 16.61
CA ASP A 119 21.42 5.68 15.73
C ASP A 119 22.43 4.60 16.15
N PHE A 120 22.00 3.76 17.10
CA PHE A 120 22.83 2.70 17.64
C PHE A 120 23.17 1.62 16.61
N GLN A 121 22.39 1.48 15.54
CA GLN A 121 22.67 0.54 14.47
C GLN A 121 23.82 1.06 13.61
N ALA A 122 23.75 2.31 13.14
CA ALA A 122 24.84 2.94 12.40
C ALA A 122 26.16 2.97 13.20
N ILE A 123 26.09 3.27 14.50
CA ILE A 123 27.27 3.25 15.37
C ILE A 123 27.84 1.82 15.50
N SER A 124 26.97 0.82 15.66
CA SER A 124 27.36 -0.60 15.69
C SER A 124 28.08 -1.00 14.39
N ASP A 125 27.54 -0.61 13.24
CA ASP A 125 28.06 -0.97 11.92
C ASP A 125 29.41 -0.29 11.63
N VAL A 126 29.59 0.95 12.10
CA VAL A 126 30.87 1.68 11.98
C VAL A 126 31.97 1.02 12.81
N ILE A 127 31.64 0.50 14.00
CA ILE A 127 32.61 -0.21 14.84
C ILE A 127 32.82 -1.64 14.32
N GLY A 128 31.80 -2.25 13.72
CA GLY A 128 31.83 -3.55 13.06
C GLY A 128 31.78 -4.75 14.01
N ASN A 129 32.37 -4.66 15.21
CA ASN A 129 32.49 -5.78 16.15
C ASN A 129 31.82 -5.54 17.52
N LYS A 130 30.90 -4.58 17.60
CA LYS A 130 30.08 -4.31 18.80
C LYS A 130 28.62 -4.39 18.43
N SER A 131 27.85 -5.18 19.18
CA SER A 131 26.40 -5.21 19.03
C SER A 131 25.75 -3.90 19.50
N VAL A 132 24.55 -3.63 19.00
CA VAL A 132 23.71 -2.49 19.44
C VAL A 132 23.57 -2.40 20.96
N VAL A 133 23.45 -3.54 21.65
CA VAL A 133 23.35 -3.56 23.13
C VAL A 133 24.66 -3.09 23.77
N GLN A 134 25.82 -3.52 23.25
CA GLN A 134 27.12 -3.06 23.74
C GLN A 134 27.31 -1.56 23.49
N VAL A 135 26.83 -1.04 22.36
CA VAL A 135 26.84 0.40 22.07
C VAL A 135 25.95 1.16 23.07
N LYS A 136 24.72 0.72 23.34
CA LYS A 136 23.86 1.35 24.36
C LYS A 136 24.52 1.35 25.75
N ASN A 137 25.19 0.26 26.12
CA ASN A 137 25.94 0.20 27.37
C ASN A 137 27.14 1.16 27.37
N PHE A 138 27.81 1.36 26.23
CA PHE A 138 28.89 2.33 26.08
C PHE A 138 28.43 3.76 26.42
N PHE A 139 27.25 4.17 25.94
CA PHE A 139 26.67 5.49 26.25
C PHE A 139 26.53 5.73 27.75
N VAL A 140 26.17 4.70 28.52
CA VAL A 140 26.01 4.81 29.98
C VAL A 140 27.37 4.76 30.68
N ASN A 141 28.19 3.75 30.36
CA ASN A 141 29.45 3.46 31.06
C ASN A 141 30.56 4.49 30.79
N TYR A 142 30.49 5.20 29.67
CA TYR A 142 31.49 6.18 29.26
C TYR A 142 30.94 7.61 29.18
N ARG A 143 29.67 7.82 29.60
CA ARG A 143 28.96 9.11 29.55
C ARG A 143 29.82 10.30 29.98
N ARG A 144 30.41 10.22 31.18
CA ARG A 144 31.21 11.30 31.77
C ARG A 144 32.64 11.37 31.22
N ARG A 145 33.23 10.23 30.85
CA ARG A 145 34.63 10.16 30.42
C ARG A 145 34.86 10.76 29.03
N PHE A 146 33.85 10.69 28.18
CA PHE A 146 33.88 11.23 26.82
C PHE A 146 32.86 12.35 26.59
N ASN A 147 32.32 12.95 27.66
CA ASN A 147 31.35 14.04 27.59
C ASN A 147 30.23 13.77 26.57
N ILE A 148 29.66 12.56 26.60
CA ILE A 148 28.74 12.09 25.55
C ILE A 148 27.53 13.02 25.37
N ASP A 149 27.12 13.71 26.44
CA ASP A 149 26.06 14.73 26.36
C ASP A 149 26.43 15.94 25.49
N GLU A 150 27.64 16.45 25.62
CA GLU A 150 28.14 17.56 24.80
C GLU A 150 28.26 17.12 23.34
N VAL A 151 28.80 15.91 23.10
CA VAL A 151 28.90 15.33 21.75
C VAL A 151 27.53 15.18 21.10
N LEU A 152 26.52 14.76 21.86
CA LEU A 152 25.15 14.66 21.38
C LEU A 152 24.52 16.02 21.14
N GLN A 153 24.79 17.01 22.00
CA GLN A 153 24.33 18.37 21.82
C GLN A 153 24.90 19.00 20.55
N GLU A 154 26.17 18.74 20.22
CA GLU A 154 26.78 19.18 18.96
C GLU A 154 26.11 18.53 17.75
N TRP A 155 25.81 17.22 17.81
CA TRP A 155 25.05 16.56 16.75
C TRP A 155 23.64 17.16 16.58
N GLU A 156 22.93 17.42 17.69
CA GLU A 156 21.60 18.04 17.72
C GLU A 156 21.62 19.49 17.19
N ALA A 157 22.72 20.22 17.40
CA ALA A 157 22.88 21.58 16.89
C ALA A 157 23.06 21.62 15.35
N GLU A 158 23.74 20.62 14.78
CA GLU A 158 23.95 20.52 13.32
C GLU A 158 22.73 19.94 12.59
N HIS A 159 22.05 18.96 13.20
CA HIS A 159 20.93 18.26 12.57
C HIS A 159 19.57 18.87 12.95
N GLY A 160 19.55 19.83 13.88
CA GLY A 160 18.35 20.44 14.41
C GLY A 160 17.44 19.43 15.11
N LYS A 161 16.43 19.92 15.81
CA LYS A 161 15.23 19.11 16.02
C LYS A 161 14.56 18.98 14.66
N GLU A 162 14.95 17.99 13.87
CA GLU A 162 14.03 17.49 12.84
C GLU A 162 12.73 17.21 13.57
N GLU A 163 11.70 17.97 13.24
CA GLU A 163 10.37 17.64 13.67
C GLU A 163 10.16 16.17 13.31
N THR A 164 9.90 15.35 14.32
CA THR A 164 9.06 14.18 14.16
C THR A 164 7.67 14.67 13.76
N ASN A 165 7.57 15.24 12.56
CA ASN A 165 6.35 15.46 11.83
C ASN A 165 6.46 14.51 10.64
N GLY A 166 6.18 13.24 10.94
CA GLY A 166 5.64 12.34 9.93
C GLY A 166 4.32 12.91 9.43
N THR A 167 4.41 13.92 8.58
CA THR A 167 3.34 14.34 7.70
C THR A 167 3.99 14.57 6.35
N ASN A 168 3.87 13.52 5.53
CA ASN A 168 3.95 13.58 4.08
C ASN A 168 3.35 14.92 3.57
N SER A 169 4.20 15.83 3.14
CA SER A 169 3.80 17.09 2.50
C SER A 169 4.78 17.42 1.40
N GLN A 170 4.92 16.48 0.46
CA GLN A 170 5.14 16.89 -0.92
C GLN A 170 3.95 17.76 -1.33
N LYS A 171 4.16 19.07 -1.43
CA LYS A 171 3.25 19.96 -2.15
C LYS A 171 3.19 19.50 -3.61
N PRO A 172 2.06 19.03 -4.15
CA PRO A 172 1.89 18.89 -5.58
C PRO A 172 1.70 20.29 -6.16
N VAL A 173 2.42 20.58 -7.24
CA VAL A 173 2.18 21.77 -8.06
C VAL A 173 0.72 21.75 -8.51
N LYS A 174 -0.03 22.80 -8.13
CA LYS A 174 -1.45 23.00 -8.47
C LYS A 174 -1.67 22.88 -9.98
N SER A 175 -2.54 21.97 -10.39
CA SER A 175 -3.36 22.09 -11.61
C SER A 175 -4.83 22.24 -11.20
N PRO A 176 -5.67 22.96 -11.96
CA PRO A 176 -6.90 23.50 -11.45
C PRO A 176 -8.03 22.46 -11.34
N ASP A 177 -8.81 22.73 -10.30
CA ASP A 177 -10.01 22.13 -9.75
C ASP A 177 -11.09 21.67 -10.75
N ASN A 178 -11.62 20.46 -10.55
CA ASN A 178 -13.06 20.26 -10.63
C ASN A 178 -13.49 19.18 -9.63
N SER A 179 -14.26 19.61 -8.65
CA SER A 179 -14.77 18.86 -7.51
C SER A 179 -15.93 17.95 -7.92
N THR A 180 -15.86 16.66 -7.58
CA THR A 180 -17.04 15.82 -7.42
C THR A 180 -16.82 14.88 -6.23
N LYS A 181 -17.59 15.15 -5.17
CA LYS A 181 -17.64 14.37 -3.92
C LYS A 181 -18.18 12.97 -4.20
N MET A 182 -17.50 11.95 -3.70
CA MET A 182 -18.06 10.61 -3.49
C MET A 182 -17.99 10.28 -2.00
N SER A 183 -19.13 9.84 -1.48
CA SER A 183 -19.32 9.38 -0.11
C SER A 183 -19.03 7.88 -0.02
N GLU A 184 -18.39 7.49 1.08
CA GLU A 184 -17.87 6.16 1.43
C GLU A 184 -18.98 5.16 1.82
N GLU A 185 -18.81 3.86 1.51
CA GLU A 185 -18.45 2.81 2.48
C GLU A 185 -18.52 1.38 1.85
N GLU A 186 -17.38 0.67 1.94
CA GLU A 186 -17.09 -0.74 2.32
C GLU A 186 -18.03 -1.90 1.87
N ASP A 187 -17.60 -3.13 1.55
CA ASP A 187 -16.39 -3.87 1.93
C ASP A 187 -16.14 -5.12 1.04
N GLU A 188 -14.88 -5.54 1.02
CA GLU A 188 -14.30 -6.89 0.90
C GLU A 188 -14.65 -7.85 -0.27
N ALA A 189 -13.67 -8.06 -1.17
CA ALA A 189 -13.37 -9.38 -1.75
C ALA A 189 -11.93 -9.45 -2.32
N THR A 190 -11.02 -9.98 -1.51
CA THR A 190 -9.77 -10.72 -1.81
C THR A 190 -9.27 -10.76 -3.27
N SER A 191 -8.14 -10.08 -3.50
CA SER A 191 -7.28 -10.13 -4.69
C SER A 191 -6.48 -11.43 -4.76
N VAL A 192 -6.62 -12.20 -5.85
CA VAL A 192 -5.71 -13.30 -6.21
C VAL A 192 -5.29 -13.13 -7.66
N LEU A 193 -4.17 -12.43 -7.91
CA LEU A 193 -3.40 -12.53 -9.14
C LEU A 193 -1.90 -12.47 -8.79
N ASP A 194 -1.36 -13.62 -8.36
CA ASP A 194 0.07 -13.89 -8.24
C ASP A 194 0.63 -14.08 -9.67
N VAL A 195 1.06 -13.01 -10.32
CA VAL A 195 1.82 -13.08 -11.58
C VAL A 195 3.29 -13.23 -11.22
N ARG A 196 3.71 -14.48 -11.04
CA ARG A 196 5.12 -14.85 -10.87
C ARG A 196 5.88 -14.51 -12.15
N TYR A 197 6.82 -13.58 -12.05
CA TYR A 197 7.82 -13.32 -13.07
C TYR A 197 8.75 -14.55 -13.16
N ALA A 198 8.70 -15.27 -14.27
CA ALA A 198 9.73 -16.26 -14.58
C ALA A 198 11.00 -15.51 -15.00
N SER A 199 12.07 -15.64 -14.22
CA SER A 199 13.42 -15.25 -14.63
C SER A 199 13.83 -16.09 -15.85
N ALA A 200 14.16 -15.44 -16.96
CA ALA A 200 14.85 -16.08 -18.07
C ALA A 200 16.36 -16.11 -17.78
N SER A 201 16.97 -17.28 -18.06
CA SER A 201 18.41 -17.53 -18.05
C SER A 201 19.14 -16.85 -19.19
#